data_AF-A0A7V8YUL9-F1
#
_entry.id   AF-A0A7V8YUL9-F1
#
_cell.length_a   1.000
_cell.length_b   1.000
_cell.length_c   1.000
_cell.angle_alpha   90.00
_cell.angle_beta   90.00
_cell.angle_gamma   90.00
#
_symmetry.space_group_name_H-M   'P 1'
#
loop_
_entity.id
_entity.type
_entity.pdbx_description
1 polymer ?
#
loop_
_entity_poly.entity_id
_entity_poly.type
_entity_poly.pdbx_seq_one_letter_code
_entity_poly.pdbx_strand_id
1 'polypeptide(L)'
;MIGGVLAGLSVLLGSLVARVASGVPLPVEFISDRFLPFVPVEAFVPSLGVVGGPVLAKELAFYSSFLVLVGIGIAAAHGYERIDRHRLPILAGAAVSAWLLALAVLWPALASNYHGLPPDAARALAAGTLAVLFLLLAAVLDLTRRYA
;
A
#
# COMPACT_ATOMS: atom_id res chain seq x y z
N MET A 1 -2.61 -16.85 10.25
CA MET A 1 -2.71 -16.86 8.75
C MET A 1 -3.99 -16.22 8.22
N ILE A 2 -5.18 -16.71 8.59
CA ILE A 2 -6.48 -16.15 8.13
C ILE A 2 -6.61 -14.66 8.50
N GLY A 3 -6.26 -14.27 9.72
CA GLY A 3 -6.29 -12.87 10.16
C GLY A 3 -5.43 -11.93 9.30
N GLY A 4 -4.28 -12.42 8.83
CA GLY A 4 -3.41 -11.67 7.92
C GLY A 4 -3.96 -11.53 6.51
N VAL A 5 -4.61 -12.58 5.99
CA VAL A 5 -5.33 -12.51 4.71
C VAL A 5 -6.46 -11.48 4.80
N LEU A 6 -7.27 -11.56 5.86
CA LEU A 6 -8.37 -10.61 6.08
C LEU A 6 -7.86 -9.18 6.21
N ALA A 7 -6.79 -8.95 6.97
CA ALA A 7 -6.19 -7.62 7.11
C ALA A 7 -5.66 -7.08 5.78
N GLY A 8 -4.97 -7.90 4.99
CA GLY A 8 -4.50 -7.52 3.66
C GLY A 8 -5.64 -7.20 2.69
N LEU A 9 -6.71 -8.02 2.69
CA LEU A 9 -7.91 -7.77 1.90
C LEU A 9 -8.64 -6.49 2.34
N SER A 10 -8.71 -6.20 3.64
CA SER A 10 -9.30 -4.95 4.13
C SER A 10 -8.52 -3.73 3.67
N VAL A 11 -7.18 -3.77 3.69
CA VAL A 11 -6.35 -2.69 3.14
C VAL A 11 -6.57 -2.52 1.64
N LEU A 12 -6.61 -3.62 0.90
CA LEU A 12 -6.90 -3.63 -0.53
C LEU A 12 -8.24 -2.96 -0.82
N LEU A 13 -9.31 -3.41 -0.18
CA LEU A 13 -10.65 -2.85 -0.36
C LEU A 13 -10.70 -1.38 0.08
N GLY A 14 -10.07 -1.03 1.20
CA GLY A 14 -9.97 0.35 1.66
C GLY A 14 -9.27 1.26 0.64
N SER A 15 -8.21 0.77 -0.01
CA SER A 15 -7.51 1.52 -1.06
C SER A 15 -8.35 1.69 -2.33
N LEU A 16 -9.14 0.68 -2.71
CA LEU A 16 -10.10 0.78 -3.82
C LEU A 16 -11.22 1.78 -3.51
N VAL A 17 -11.75 1.76 -2.29
CA VAL A 17 -12.76 2.73 -1.84
C VAL A 17 -12.19 4.15 -1.88
N ALA A 18 -10.98 4.36 -1.36
CA ALA A 18 -10.33 5.67 -1.42
C ALA A 18 -10.09 6.12 -2.87
N ARG A 19 -9.69 5.21 -3.75
CA ARG A 19 -9.54 5.51 -5.18
C ARG A 19 -10.84 6.01 -5.81
N VAL A 20 -11.94 5.28 -5.61
CA VAL A 20 -13.23 5.64 -6.21
C VAL A 20 -13.83 6.89 -5.57
N ALA A 21 -13.72 7.04 -4.24
CA ALA A 21 -14.38 8.12 -3.52
C ALA A 21 -13.62 9.45 -3.61
N SER A 22 -12.29 9.43 -3.64
CA SER A 22 -11.47 10.64 -3.50
C SER A 22 -10.32 10.75 -4.51
N GLY A 23 -10.23 9.80 -5.45
CA GLY A 23 -9.25 9.85 -6.54
C GLY A 23 -7.82 9.55 -6.10
N VAL A 24 -7.62 9.01 -4.90
CA VAL A 24 -6.28 8.68 -4.38
C VAL A 24 -5.72 7.48 -5.15
N PRO A 25 -4.48 7.56 -5.67
CA PRO A 25 -3.82 6.42 -6.29
C PRO A 25 -3.72 5.21 -5.36
N LEU A 26 -3.72 4.03 -5.96
CA LEU A 26 -3.45 2.78 -5.25
C LEU A 26 -1.98 2.75 -4.78
N PRO A 27 -1.65 1.98 -3.73
CA PRO A 27 -0.28 1.85 -3.25
C PRO A 27 0.73 1.49 -4.35
N VAL A 28 0.37 0.61 -5.28
CA VAL A 28 1.22 0.24 -6.41
C VAL A 28 1.43 1.37 -7.40
N GLU A 29 0.42 2.23 -7.61
CA GLU A 29 0.54 3.39 -8.49
C GLU A 29 1.50 4.39 -7.88
N PHE A 30 1.42 4.68 -6.58
CA PHE A 30 2.40 5.54 -5.90
C PHE A 30 3.84 5.03 -6.01
N ILE A 31 4.04 3.72 -5.82
CA ILE A 31 5.35 3.08 -5.96
C ILE A 31 5.81 3.23 -7.42
N SER A 32 4.96 2.90 -8.39
CA SER A 32 5.31 2.98 -9.80
C SER A 32 5.64 4.41 -10.21
N ASP A 33 4.82 5.40 -9.85
CA ASP A 33 5.07 6.82 -10.11
C ASP A 33 6.38 7.31 -9.48
N ARG A 34 6.77 6.72 -8.34
CA ARG A 34 8.03 7.06 -7.69
C ARG A 34 9.25 6.50 -8.41
N PHE A 35 9.15 5.28 -8.96
CA PHE A 35 10.29 4.55 -9.52
C PHE A 35 10.42 4.64 -11.04
N LEU A 36 9.32 4.74 -11.78
CA LEU A 36 9.30 4.79 -13.24
C LEU A 36 10.23 5.89 -13.82
N PRO A 37 10.31 7.11 -13.25
CA PRO A 37 11.22 8.14 -13.75
C PRO A 37 12.72 7.75 -13.69
N PHE A 38 13.08 6.72 -12.92
CA PHE A 38 14.46 6.25 -12.80
C PHE A 38 14.76 5.02 -13.66
N VAL A 39 13.77 4.46 -14.36
CA VAL A 39 13.96 3.31 -15.23
C VAL A 39 14.36 3.81 -16.63
N PRO A 40 15.57 3.50 -17.13
CA PRO A 40 15.99 3.90 -18.47
C PRO A 40 15.08 3.28 -19.55
N VAL A 41 14.81 4.03 -20.61
CA VAL A 41 13.93 3.59 -21.71
C VAL A 41 14.51 2.36 -22.41
N GLU A 42 15.84 2.29 -22.50
CA GLU A 42 16.60 1.20 -23.11
C GLU A 42 16.46 -0.11 -22.32
N ALA A 43 16.19 -0.03 -21.02
CA ALA A 43 15.90 -1.20 -20.19
C ALA A 43 14.39 -1.51 -20.17
N PHE A 44 13.54 -0.47 -20.16
CA PHE A 44 12.10 -0.62 -20.06
C PHE A 44 11.49 -1.25 -21.32
N VAL A 45 11.79 -0.73 -22.52
CA VAL A 45 11.15 -1.18 -23.76
C VAL A 45 11.43 -2.67 -24.05
N PRO A 46 12.66 -3.19 -23.93
CA PRO A 46 12.90 -4.63 -24.10
C PRO A 46 12.21 -5.48 -23.03
N SER A 47 12.12 -5.00 -21.78
CA SER A 47 11.44 -5.73 -20.71
C SER A 47 9.96 -5.96 -21.02
N LEU A 48 9.30 -5.01 -21.69
CA LEU A 48 7.92 -5.19 -22.15
C LEU A 48 7.83 -6.31 -23.18
N GLY A 49 8.81 -6.43 -24.09
CA GLY A 49 8.86 -7.52 -25.07
C GLY A 49 8.96 -8.90 -24.41
N VAL A 50 9.73 -9.01 -23.33
CA VAL A 50 9.89 -10.27 -22.55
C VAL A 50 8.59 -10.63 -21.82
N VAL A 51 7.89 -9.64 -21.28
CA VAL A 51 6.64 -9.84 -20.52
C VAL A 51 5.43 -10.09 -21.44
N GLY A 52 5.58 -9.98 -22.77
CA GLY A 52 4.50 -10.22 -23.74
C GLY A 52 3.76 -8.95 -24.15
N GLY A 53 4.36 -7.79 -23.93
CA GLY A 53 3.89 -6.48 -24.37
C GLY A 53 3.39 -5.58 -23.24
N PRO A 54 3.06 -4.31 -23.56
CA PRO A 54 2.69 -3.30 -22.56
C PRO A 54 1.41 -3.64 -21.80
N VAL A 55 0.44 -4.28 -22.45
CA VAL A 55 -0.85 -4.64 -21.84
C VAL A 55 -0.65 -5.71 -20.77
N LEU A 56 0.03 -6.82 -21.11
CA LEU A 56 0.27 -7.91 -20.17
C LEU A 56 1.18 -7.46 -19.02
N ALA A 57 2.17 -6.62 -19.29
CA ALA A 57 3.00 -6.03 -18.22
C ALA A 57 2.18 -5.18 -17.23
N LYS A 58 1.21 -4.42 -17.73
CA LYS A 58 0.32 -3.61 -16.89
C LYS A 58 -0.64 -4.47 -16.07
N GLU A 59 -1.23 -5.50 -16.68
CA GLU A 59 -2.08 -6.47 -15.97
C GLU A 59 -1.30 -7.21 -14.89
N LEU A 60 -0.08 -7.67 -15.19
CA LEU A 60 0.76 -8.37 -14.24
C LEU A 60 1.16 -7.47 -13.07
N ALA A 61 1.53 -6.21 -13.32
CA ALA A 61 1.79 -5.23 -12.28
C ALA A 61 0.55 -4.98 -11.40
N PHE A 62 -0.63 -4.89 -12.02
CA PHE A 62 -1.89 -4.71 -11.31
C PHE A 62 -2.22 -5.91 -10.41
N TYR A 63 -2.23 -7.13 -10.95
CA TYR A 63 -2.58 -8.33 -10.17
C TYR A 63 -1.53 -8.68 -9.11
N SER A 64 -0.24 -8.58 -9.43
CA SER A 64 0.83 -8.83 -8.47
C SER A 64 0.78 -7.87 -7.29
N SER A 65 0.32 -6.63 -7.48
CA SER A 65 0.17 -5.68 -6.39
C SER A 65 -0.81 -6.12 -5.31
N PHE A 66 -1.92 -6.77 -5.70
CA PHE A 66 -2.88 -7.30 -4.75
C PHE A 66 -2.29 -8.46 -3.95
N LEU A 67 -1.53 -9.33 -4.61
CA LEU A 67 -0.82 -10.43 -3.94
C LEU A 67 0.21 -9.90 -2.94
N VAL A 68 0.94 -8.83 -3.30
CA VAL A 68 1.89 -8.16 -2.40
C VAL A 68 1.18 -7.61 -1.17
N LEU A 69 0.04 -6.93 -1.32
CA LEU A 69 -0.72 -6.38 -0.20
C LEU A 69 -1.24 -7.47 0.75
N VAL A 70 -1.76 -8.58 0.18
CA VAL A 70 -2.17 -9.74 0.98
C VAL A 70 -0.97 -10.37 1.68
N GLY A 71 0.16 -10.51 0.98
CA GLY A 71 1.42 -11.00 1.54
C GLY A 71 1.93 -10.15 2.71
N ILE A 72 1.86 -8.82 2.58
CA ILE A 72 2.18 -7.88 3.67
C ILE A 72 1.25 -8.11 4.86
N GLY A 73 -0.05 -8.30 4.64
CA GLY A 73 -1.01 -8.61 5.70
C GLY A 73 -0.69 -9.91 6.45
N ILE A 74 -0.30 -10.95 5.72
CA ILE A 74 0.15 -12.24 6.31
C ILE A 74 1.43 -12.05 7.12
N ALA A 75 2.43 -11.36 6.56
CA ALA A 75 3.68 -11.08 7.27
C ALA A 75 3.46 -10.25 8.54
N ALA A 76 2.59 -9.23 8.46
CA ALA A 76 2.19 -8.41 9.59
C ALA A 76 1.48 -9.23 10.67
N ALA A 77 0.56 -10.12 10.29
CA ALA A 77 -0.08 -11.04 11.24
C ALA A 77 0.92 -11.94 11.96
N HIS A 78 1.88 -12.50 11.21
CA HIS A 78 2.91 -13.36 11.78
C HIS A 78 3.79 -12.63 12.80
N GLY A 79 4.13 -11.37 12.54
CA GLY A 79 4.81 -10.51 13.49
C GLY A 79 3.93 -10.19 14.70
N TYR A 80 2.67 -9.82 14.46
CA TYR A 80 1.72 -9.41 15.49
C TYR A 80 1.36 -10.53 16.48
N GLU A 81 1.22 -11.77 16.00
CA GLU A 81 0.92 -12.96 16.83
C GLU A 81 2.00 -13.24 17.88
N ARG A 82 3.27 -12.90 17.60
CA ARG A 82 4.41 -13.11 18.52
C ARG A 82 4.58 -12.02 19.56
N ILE A 83 3.76 -10.98 19.50
CA ILE A 83 3.94 -9.77 20.31
C ILE A 83 2.96 -9.77 21.47
N ASP A 84 3.51 -9.58 22.67
CA ASP A 84 2.76 -9.48 23.91
C ASP A 84 2.08 -8.08 24.04
N ARG A 85 0.94 -7.99 24.73
CA ARG A 85 0.13 -6.74 24.77
C ARG A 85 0.88 -5.54 25.33
N HIS A 86 1.84 -5.76 26.22
CA HIS A 86 2.72 -4.72 26.77
C HIS A 86 3.60 -4.03 25.70
N ARG A 87 3.73 -4.64 24.51
CA ARG A 87 4.51 -4.13 23.38
C ARG A 87 3.64 -3.43 22.32
N LEU A 88 2.35 -3.20 22.57
CA LEU A 88 1.48 -2.40 21.71
C LEU A 88 2.04 -0.99 21.43
N PRO A 89 2.66 -0.26 22.38
CA PRO A 89 3.29 1.02 22.09
C PRO A 89 4.44 0.91 21.08
N ILE A 90 5.21 -0.17 21.13
CA ILE A 90 6.30 -0.44 20.19
C ILE A 90 5.73 -0.69 18.78
N LEU A 91 4.64 -1.44 18.68
CA LEU A 91 3.94 -1.66 17.41
C LEU A 91 3.35 -0.38 16.83
N ALA A 92 2.73 0.45 17.67
CA ALA A 92 2.24 1.75 17.26
C ALA A 92 3.39 2.64 16.77
N GLY A 93 4.52 2.66 17.49
CA GLY A 93 5.73 3.36 17.07
C GLY A 93 6.29 2.84 15.75
N ALA A 94 6.30 1.52 15.54
CA ALA A 94 6.74 0.90 14.29
C ALA A 94 5.79 1.24 13.12
N ALA A 95 4.48 1.21 13.33
CA ALA A 95 3.49 1.58 12.32
C ALA A 95 3.59 3.06 11.94
N VAL A 96 3.74 3.96 12.92
CA VAL A 96 3.98 5.39 12.68
C VAL A 96 5.30 5.59 11.93
N SER A 97 6.36 4.88 12.31
CA SER A 97 7.65 4.96 11.63
C SER A 97 7.56 4.48 10.19
N ALA A 98 6.84 3.38 9.93
CA ALA A 98 6.59 2.87 8.59
C ALA A 98 5.76 3.84 7.75
N TRP A 99 4.75 4.48 8.35
CA TRP A 99 3.97 5.52 7.69
C TRP A 99 4.82 6.73 7.34
N LEU A 100 5.61 7.27 8.28
CA LEU A 100 6.52 8.38 8.01
C LEU A 100 7.55 8.05 6.94
N LEU A 101 8.10 6.82 6.96
CA LEU A 101 9.00 6.34 5.92
C LEU A 101 8.31 6.29 4.56
N ALA A 102 7.07 5.79 4.50
CA ALA A 102 6.29 5.79 3.27
C ALA A 102 6.05 7.23 2.77
N LEU A 103 5.74 8.18 3.65
CA LEU A 103 5.61 9.59 3.26
C LEU A 103 6.91 10.16 2.69
N ALA A 104 8.04 9.88 3.33
CA ALA A 104 9.34 10.36 2.89
C ALA A 104 9.74 9.77 1.52
N VAL A 105 9.56 8.46 1.35
CA VAL A 105 9.91 7.76 0.11
C VAL A 105 9.00 8.19 -1.05
N LEU A 106 7.70 8.35 -0.78
CA LEU A 106 6.68 8.60 -1.80
C LEU A 106 6.37 10.09 -1.99
N TRP A 107 7.07 11.00 -1.29
CA TRP A 107 6.69 12.42 -1.20
C TRP A 107 6.28 13.10 -2.52
N PRO A 108 7.03 12.95 -3.64
CA PRO A 108 6.61 13.54 -4.90
C PRO A 108 5.35 12.88 -5.48
N ALA A 109 5.24 11.55 -5.37
CA ALA A 109 4.13 10.77 -5.88
C ALA A 109 2.83 11.02 -5.11
N LEU A 110 2.90 11.45 -3.84
CA LEU A 110 1.72 11.81 -3.05
C LEU A 110 0.91 12.98 -3.64
N ALA A 111 1.50 13.76 -4.55
CA ALA A 111 0.80 14.83 -5.25
C ALA A 111 -0.15 14.33 -6.35
N SER A 112 -0.05 13.06 -6.76
CA SER A 112 -0.92 12.47 -7.78
C SER A 112 -2.36 12.33 -7.27
N ASN A 113 -3.34 12.77 -8.05
CA ASN A 113 -4.76 12.57 -7.75
C ASN A 113 -5.59 12.49 -9.04
N TYR A 114 -6.48 11.51 -9.12
CA TYR A 114 -7.29 11.25 -10.31
C TYR A 114 -8.56 12.09 -10.40
N HIS A 115 -8.92 12.85 -9.36
CA HIS A 115 -10.04 13.79 -9.37
C HIS A 115 -9.59 15.24 -9.61
N GLY A 116 -8.29 15.47 -9.89
CA GLY A 116 -7.76 16.78 -10.23
C GLY A 116 -7.57 17.73 -9.04
N LEU A 117 -7.40 17.19 -7.83
CA LEU A 117 -7.07 18.02 -6.66
C LEU A 117 -5.73 18.74 -6.84
N PRO A 118 -5.57 19.96 -6.28
CA PRO A 118 -4.29 20.65 -6.29
C PRO A 118 -3.24 19.87 -5.48
N PRO A 119 -1.95 19.97 -5.82
CA PRO A 119 -0.89 19.11 -5.28
C PRO A 119 -0.85 19.01 -3.75
N ASP A 120 -1.02 20.12 -3.04
CA ASP A 120 -0.93 20.11 -1.57
C ASP A 120 -2.14 19.44 -0.92
N ALA A 121 -3.34 19.63 -1.48
CA ALA A 121 -4.54 18.93 -1.04
C ALA A 121 -4.47 17.43 -1.36
N ALA A 122 -3.96 17.09 -2.55
CA ALA A 122 -3.73 15.70 -2.95
C ALA A 122 -2.74 15.00 -1.99
N ARG A 123 -1.62 15.65 -1.65
CA ARG A 123 -0.64 15.12 -0.68
C ARG A 123 -1.24 14.88 0.69
N ALA A 124 -1.97 15.86 1.22
CA ALA A 124 -2.59 15.75 2.53
C ALA A 124 -3.61 14.60 2.57
N LEU A 125 -4.45 14.51 1.54
CA LEU A 125 -5.42 13.44 1.40
C LEU A 125 -4.74 12.07 1.29
N ALA A 126 -3.73 11.92 0.41
CA ALA A 126 -2.99 10.69 0.23
C ALA A 126 -2.27 10.25 1.52
N ALA A 127 -1.62 11.18 2.23
CA ALA A 127 -0.97 10.91 3.51
C ALA A 127 -1.97 10.43 4.57
N GLY A 128 -3.14 11.06 4.64
CA GLY A 128 -4.24 10.66 5.51
C GLY A 128 -4.81 9.30 5.14
N THR A 129 -5.02 9.03 3.85
CA THR A 129 -5.45 7.72 3.36
C THR A 129 -4.48 6.62 3.74
N LEU A 130 -3.16 6.82 3.53
CA LEU A 130 -2.15 5.85 3.94
C LEU A 130 -2.21 5.58 5.45
N ALA A 131 -2.35 6.62 6.28
CA ALA A 131 -2.49 6.46 7.74
C ALA A 131 -3.73 5.61 8.09
N VAL A 132 -4.88 5.89 7.47
CA VAL A 132 -6.11 5.11 7.65
C VAL A 132 -5.92 3.65 7.24
N LEU A 133 -5.19 3.38 6.14
CA LEU A 133 -4.90 2.01 5.72
C LEU A 133 -4.01 1.26 6.71
N PHE A 134 -3.00 1.91 7.29
CA PHE A 134 -2.19 1.31 8.37
C PHE A 134 -3.02 1.01 9.62
N LEU A 135 -3.92 1.94 9.99
CA LEU A 135 -4.83 1.73 11.13
C LEU A 135 -5.82 0.60 10.85
N LEU A 136 -6.36 0.51 9.63
CA LEU A 136 -7.26 -0.54 9.22
C LEU A 136 -6.58 -1.92 9.29
N LEU A 137 -5.33 -2.01 8.81
CA LEU A 137 -4.52 -3.23 8.93
C LEU A 137 -4.40 -3.64 10.41
N ALA A 138 -3.97 -2.72 11.27
CA ALA A 138 -3.78 -3.00 12.69
C ALA A 138 -5.09 -3.38 13.40
N ALA A 139 -6.19 -2.70 13.09
CA ALA A 139 -7.50 -2.96 13.67
C ALA A 139 -8.03 -4.35 13.31
N VAL A 140 -7.88 -4.77 12.04
CA VAL A 140 -8.32 -6.10 11.60
C VAL A 140 -7.44 -7.20 12.20
N LEU A 141 -6.13 -6.96 12.34
CA LEU A 141 -5.24 -7.90 13.03
C LEU A 141 -5.59 -8.05 14.51
N ASP A 142 -5.87 -6.96 15.22
CA ASP A 142 -6.30 -7.02 16.63
C ASP A 142 -7.66 -7.72 16.77
N LEU A 143 -8.62 -7.37 15.90
CA LEU A 143 -9.94 -8.00 15.89
C LEU A 143 -9.83 -9.51 15.66
N THR A 144 -9.12 -9.93 14.63
CA THR A 144 -8.96 -11.35 14.30
C THR A 144 -8.21 -12.12 15.38
N ARG A 145 -7.24 -11.50 16.07
CA ARG A 145 -6.57 -12.10 17.24
C ARG A 145 -7.51 -12.28 18.44
N ARG A 146 -8.48 -11.38 18.65
CA ARG A 146 -9.45 -11.49 19.76
C ARG A 146 -10.45 -12.63 19.59
N TYR A 147 -10.72 -13.02 18.34
CA TYR A 147 -11.73 -14.03 17.98
C TYR A 147 -11.14 -15.33 17.41
N ALA A 148 -9.81 -15.48 17.42
CA ALA A 148 -9.09 -16.70 17.04
C ALA A 148 -8.69 -17.48 18.29
#